data_AF-A0A4R9LRJ0-F1
#
_entry.id   AF-A0A4R9LRJ0-F1
#
_cell.length_a   1.000
_cell.length_b   1.000
_cell.length_c   1.000
_cell.angle_alpha   90.00
_cell.angle_beta   90.00
_cell.angle_gamma   90.00
#
_symmetry.space_group_name_H-M   'P 1'
#
loop_
_entity.id
_entity.type
_entity.pdbx_description
1 polymer ?
#
loop_
_entity_poly.entity_id
_entity_poly.type
_entity_poly.pdbx_seq_one_letter_code
_entity_poly.pdbx_strand_id
1 'polypeptide(L)'
;MKASKLAITSALIAVLGLAVCKKPETDVSESSKKSNELAAVVVFAVGDSKIQHADQTEEKAQLGTSLKAGDNVVTGDNGKVDVQFPDGSSIRISPKSVIDFSKLSQNSAGTTDTQISLVSGKVFAKVNKAKKEDNFTVITPTAIAGVRGTSFIVESGNGKPSQVKVVDGAVAFAPRVPALEKLSAEEINGNADLKKLQESIANVEVVLEKNQGSTLSKKSEELSKIEKVESLDLNKALKTVEKEKPVVASANLTKNEEQEIKTIVTIDKETADQIVKLNDSAQTDKLDEIKKQENDKQRQALENEVAKKQEAEKKKFEQTLASEPKEFKSKKDIVNYYERIEKIVLVDGKTVIGAIINQENGQLIVHTENGIKRIDMDNVEEVVYDLQQKSKF
;
A
#
# COMPACT_ATOMS: atom_id res chain seq x y z
N MET A 1 24.43 48.70 81.07
CA MET A 1 23.00 48.53 81.39
C MET A 1 22.56 47.20 80.81
N LYS A 2 22.46 46.16 81.66
CA LYS A 2 21.19 45.52 82.08
C LYS A 2 20.35 45.10 80.85
N ALA A 3 20.51 43.87 80.36
CA ALA A 3 19.90 42.61 80.85
C ALA A 3 18.42 42.45 80.48
N SER A 4 18.10 41.43 79.67
CA SER A 4 17.02 40.50 79.98
C SER A 4 17.16 39.20 79.17
N LYS A 5 17.27 38.10 79.91
CA LYS A 5 17.20 36.70 79.47
C LYS A 5 15.73 36.27 79.33
N LEU A 6 15.45 35.29 78.45
CA LEU A 6 14.58 34.10 78.63
C LEU A 6 14.70 33.30 77.31
N ALA A 7 15.27 32.09 77.16
CA ALA A 7 15.15 30.80 77.87
C ALA A 7 13.72 30.22 77.73
N ILE A 8 13.41 29.00 77.25
CA ILE A 8 14.14 27.73 76.99
C ILE A 8 13.22 26.77 76.17
N THR A 9 13.82 25.75 75.53
CA THR A 9 13.29 24.41 75.09
C THR A 9 12.50 24.29 73.78
N SER A 10 12.76 23.34 72.86
CA SER A 10 13.40 22.01 72.97
C SER A 10 13.97 21.53 71.63
N ALA A 11 15.06 20.74 71.70
CA ALA A 11 15.35 19.53 70.92
C ALA A 11 15.48 19.65 69.37
N LEU A 12 16.39 18.99 68.64
CA LEU A 12 17.22 17.82 68.89
C LEU A 12 18.16 17.68 67.66
N ILE A 13 19.45 17.39 67.90
CA ILE A 13 20.37 16.49 67.14
C ILE A 13 20.59 16.72 65.63
N ALA A 14 21.72 16.47 64.98
CA ALA A 14 23.16 16.43 65.25
C ALA A 14 23.79 15.93 63.92
N VAL A 15 25.04 16.34 63.67
CA VAL A 15 26.10 15.58 62.95
C VAL A 15 26.13 15.57 61.40
N LEU A 16 27.39 15.74 60.97
CA LEU A 16 28.08 15.63 59.69
C LEU A 16 27.71 14.43 58.79
N GLY A 17 27.95 14.59 57.49
CA GLY A 17 28.26 13.47 56.59
C GLY A 17 28.22 13.83 55.10
N LEU A 18 29.36 13.72 54.40
CA LEU A 18 29.50 13.83 52.95
C LEU A 18 28.63 12.79 52.22
N ALA A 19 27.94 13.18 51.15
CA ALA A 19 27.37 12.24 50.19
C ALA A 19 27.47 12.78 48.76
N VAL A 20 28.49 12.28 48.06
CA VAL A 20 28.52 12.16 46.60
C VAL A 20 27.32 11.30 46.20
N CYS A 21 26.33 11.87 45.53
CA CYS A 21 25.25 11.09 44.94
C CYS A 21 25.77 10.31 43.73
N LYS A 22 26.20 9.06 43.96
CA LYS A 22 26.15 8.01 42.95
C LYS A 22 24.69 7.79 42.57
N LYS A 23 24.32 8.15 41.34
CA LYS A 23 23.06 7.70 40.73
C LYS A 23 23.17 6.19 40.48
N PRO A 24 22.10 5.42 40.72
CA PRO A 24 22.11 3.98 40.50
C PRO A 24 22.18 3.67 39.00
N GLU A 25 23.15 2.86 38.61
CA GLU A 25 23.20 2.19 37.32
C GLU A 25 22.08 1.14 37.30
N THR A 26 20.99 1.43 36.60
CA THR A 26 20.08 0.40 36.11
C THR A 26 20.69 -0.19 34.85
N ASP A 27 21.28 -1.36 35.03
CA ASP A 27 21.74 -2.29 34.02
C ASP A 27 20.55 -2.71 33.15
N VAL A 28 20.37 -2.05 32.00
CA VAL A 28 19.42 -2.49 30.97
C VAL A 28 20.17 -3.47 30.08
N SER A 29 20.12 -4.74 30.46
CA SER A 29 20.49 -5.85 29.59
C SER A 29 19.43 -6.03 28.50
N GLU A 30 19.41 -5.15 27.50
CA GLU A 30 18.69 -5.39 26.26
C GLU A 30 19.62 -6.04 25.25
N SER A 31 19.63 -7.37 25.25
CA SER A 31 20.02 -8.16 24.09
C SER A 31 18.92 -8.05 23.03
N SER A 32 18.81 -6.89 22.38
CA SER A 32 18.02 -6.74 21.16
C SER A 32 18.93 -7.12 19.99
N LYS A 33 18.65 -8.26 19.34
CA LYS A 33 19.25 -8.60 18.05
C LYS A 33 18.92 -7.46 17.08
N LYS A 34 19.93 -6.68 16.67
CA LYS A 34 19.82 -5.61 15.67
C LYS A 34 19.09 -6.13 14.43
N SER A 35 17.81 -5.79 14.28
CA SER A 35 17.13 -5.77 12.99
C SER A 35 17.63 -4.53 12.25
N ASN A 36 18.07 -4.70 11.01
CA ASN A 36 18.41 -3.57 10.17
C ASN A 36 17.11 -3.00 9.61
N GLU A 37 16.87 -1.70 9.78
CA GLU A 37 15.73 -1.03 9.16
C GLU A 37 15.96 -0.96 7.66
N LEU A 38 14.99 -1.43 6.90
CA LEU A 38 14.98 -1.34 5.45
C LEU A 38 14.25 -0.07 5.03
N ALA A 39 14.62 0.45 3.86
CA ALA A 39 13.91 1.56 3.25
C ALA A 39 13.37 1.15 1.88
N ALA A 40 12.12 1.53 1.60
CA ALA A 40 11.58 1.52 0.25
C ALA A 40 11.91 2.86 -0.43
N VAL A 41 11.69 2.93 -1.75
CA VAL A 41 11.98 4.13 -2.54
C VAL A 41 10.83 4.43 -3.48
N VAL A 42 10.44 5.70 -3.57
CA VAL A 42 9.51 6.18 -4.59
C VAL A 42 10.21 6.13 -5.94
N VAL A 43 9.65 5.38 -6.88
CA VAL A 43 10.19 5.20 -8.24
C VAL A 43 9.36 5.91 -9.30
N PHE A 44 8.21 6.44 -8.93
CA PHE A 44 7.37 7.27 -9.77
C PHE A 44 6.36 8.03 -8.91
N ALA A 45 6.11 9.29 -9.24
CA ALA A 45 5.05 10.07 -8.60
C ALA A 45 4.47 11.10 -9.58
N VAL A 46 3.15 11.24 -9.59
CA VAL A 46 2.41 12.19 -10.42
C VAL A 46 1.18 12.70 -9.67
N GLY A 47 0.74 13.91 -10.01
CA GLY A 47 -0.40 14.56 -9.37
C GLY A 47 -0.11 14.99 -7.94
N ASP A 48 -1.17 15.13 -7.15
CA ASP A 48 -1.09 15.54 -5.77
C ASP A 48 -0.80 14.33 -4.88
N SER A 49 0.40 14.25 -4.33
CA SER A 49 0.82 13.18 -3.42
C SER A 49 1.82 13.70 -2.40
N LYS A 50 1.70 13.23 -1.16
CA LYS A 50 2.57 13.61 -0.05
C LYS A 50 3.03 12.40 0.75
N ILE A 51 4.18 12.53 1.36
CA ILE A 51 4.75 11.62 2.35
C ILE A 51 4.74 12.35 3.68
N GLN A 52 4.17 11.73 4.69
CA GLN A 52 4.31 12.15 6.08
C GLN A 52 5.24 11.14 6.76
N HIS A 53 6.37 11.62 7.26
CA HIS A 53 7.34 10.77 7.94
C HIS A 53 6.90 10.47 9.38
N ALA A 54 7.54 9.46 9.99
CA ALA A 54 7.29 9.09 11.38
C ALA A 54 7.47 10.25 12.39
N ASP A 55 8.31 11.24 12.07
CA ASP A 55 8.53 12.46 12.86
C ASP A 55 7.51 13.59 12.58
N GLN A 56 6.47 13.29 11.80
CA GLN A 56 5.40 14.19 11.33
C GLN A 56 5.83 15.26 10.33
N THR A 57 7.09 15.27 9.88
CA THR A 57 7.47 16.10 8.75
C THR A 57 6.77 15.63 7.48
N GLU A 58 6.42 16.56 6.60
CA GLU A 58 5.77 16.24 5.33
C GLU A 58 6.63 16.74 4.16
N GLU A 59 6.72 15.92 3.13
CA GLU A 59 7.24 16.32 1.83
C GLU A 59 6.37 15.82 0.68
N LYS A 60 6.57 16.38 -0.51
CA LYS A 60 5.89 15.89 -1.71
C LYS A 60 6.47 14.53 -2.07
N ALA A 61 5.62 13.56 -2.43
CA ALA A 61 6.14 12.30 -2.98
C ALA A 61 6.77 12.59 -4.35
N GLN A 62 8.06 12.29 -4.49
CA GLN A 62 8.84 12.54 -5.69
C GLN A 62 9.80 11.38 -5.95
N LEU A 63 10.26 11.25 -7.20
CA LEU A 63 11.20 10.20 -7.55
C LEU A 63 12.43 10.27 -6.63
N GLY A 64 12.76 9.12 -6.06
CA GLY A 64 13.89 8.91 -5.22
C GLY A 64 13.64 9.15 -3.74
N THR A 65 12.49 9.68 -3.30
CA THR A 65 12.21 9.81 -1.87
C THR A 65 12.25 8.44 -1.17
N SER A 66 12.96 8.36 -0.05
CA SER A 66 13.06 7.17 0.78
C SER A 66 11.88 7.05 1.74
N LEU A 67 11.35 5.84 1.90
CA LEU A 67 10.25 5.51 2.80
C LEU A 67 10.74 4.51 3.84
N LYS A 68 10.57 4.85 5.11
CA LYS A 68 10.99 4.03 6.26
C LYS A 68 9.77 3.54 7.02
N ALA A 69 10.00 2.64 7.97
CA ALA A 69 8.94 2.18 8.86
C ALA A 69 8.35 3.38 9.64
N GLY A 70 7.02 3.48 9.67
CA GLY A 70 6.30 4.59 10.28
C GLY A 70 5.90 5.72 9.32
N ASP A 71 6.40 5.71 8.07
CA ASP A 71 6.01 6.71 7.07
C ASP A 71 4.61 6.40 6.48
N ASN A 72 3.91 7.46 6.08
CA ASN A 72 2.61 7.40 5.44
C ASN A 72 2.65 8.09 4.07
N VAL A 73 2.06 7.47 3.04
CA VAL A 73 1.86 8.09 1.72
C VAL A 73 0.37 8.40 1.53
N VAL A 74 0.06 9.66 1.19
CA VAL A 74 -1.29 10.12 0.86
C VAL A 74 -1.34 10.58 -0.59
N THR A 75 -2.32 10.10 -1.34
CA THR A 75 -2.59 10.54 -2.72
C THR A 75 -3.94 11.28 -2.81
N GLY A 76 -3.94 12.39 -3.53
CA GLY A 76 -5.15 13.17 -3.86
C GLY A 76 -5.92 12.60 -5.05
N ASP A 77 -6.78 13.42 -5.65
CA ASP A 77 -7.73 13.01 -6.69
C ASP A 77 -7.09 12.56 -8.01
N ASN A 78 -5.90 13.08 -8.31
CA ASN A 78 -5.09 12.74 -9.48
C ASN A 78 -3.72 12.15 -9.07
N GLY A 79 -3.52 11.89 -7.78
CA GLY A 79 -2.25 11.44 -7.21
C GLY A 79 -1.99 9.97 -7.48
N LYS A 80 -0.80 9.62 -7.99
CA LYS A 80 -0.37 8.24 -8.15
C LYS A 80 1.11 8.13 -7.82
N VAL A 81 1.46 7.11 -7.05
CA VAL A 81 2.83 6.88 -6.57
C VAL A 81 3.18 5.40 -6.73
N ASP A 82 4.32 5.11 -7.35
CA ASP A 82 4.90 3.77 -7.35
C ASP A 82 6.08 3.72 -6.40
N VAL A 83 6.14 2.66 -5.59
CA VAL A 83 7.16 2.43 -4.58
C VAL A 83 7.79 1.07 -4.82
N GLN A 84 9.12 1.01 -4.77
CA GLN A 84 9.88 -0.23 -4.86
C GLN A 84 10.55 -0.55 -3.51
N PHE A 85 10.47 -1.80 -3.10
CA PHE A 85 11.07 -2.34 -1.89
C PHE A 85 12.45 -2.94 -2.18
N PRO A 86 13.32 -3.14 -1.18
CA PRO A 86 14.69 -3.67 -1.37
C PRO A 86 14.80 -5.08 -1.98
N ASP A 87 13.74 -5.88 -1.84
CA ASP A 87 13.63 -7.20 -2.47
C ASP A 87 13.20 -7.14 -3.95
N GLY A 88 13.00 -5.93 -4.47
CA GLY A 88 12.51 -5.64 -5.81
C GLY A 88 10.99 -5.77 -5.97
N SER A 89 10.25 -6.11 -4.90
CA SER A 89 8.80 -6.00 -4.88
C SER A 89 8.40 -4.54 -5.13
N SER A 90 7.22 -4.32 -5.68
CA SER A 90 6.73 -2.97 -5.99
C SER A 90 5.23 -2.85 -5.78
N ILE A 91 4.81 -1.64 -5.42
CA ILE A 91 3.40 -1.28 -5.31
C ILE A 91 3.13 0.00 -6.08
N ARG A 92 1.90 0.12 -6.57
CA ARG A 92 1.31 1.35 -7.09
C ARG A 92 0.15 1.76 -6.20
N ILE A 93 0.25 2.96 -5.65
CA ILE A 93 -0.75 3.59 -4.80
C ILE A 93 -1.63 4.45 -5.70
N SER A 94 -2.92 4.10 -5.77
CA SER A 94 -3.91 4.75 -6.63
C SER A 94 -4.31 6.13 -6.08
N PRO A 95 -5.01 6.97 -6.84
CA PRO A 95 -5.64 8.18 -6.32
C PRO A 95 -6.52 7.92 -5.10
N LYS A 96 -6.66 8.93 -4.23
CA LYS A 96 -7.49 8.89 -3.01
C LYS A 96 -7.14 7.72 -2.08
N SER A 97 -5.83 7.48 -1.90
CA SER A 97 -5.33 6.40 -1.05
C SER A 97 -4.47 6.92 0.08
N VAL A 98 -4.49 6.18 1.18
CA VAL A 98 -3.67 6.39 2.38
C VAL A 98 -3.05 5.07 2.74
N ILE A 99 -1.71 5.01 2.76
CA ILE A 99 -0.97 3.80 3.07
C ILE A 99 0.14 4.07 4.09
N ASP A 100 0.21 3.24 5.13
CA ASP A 100 1.28 3.27 6.14
C ASP A 100 2.30 2.18 5.86
N PHE A 101 3.58 2.51 5.97
CA PHE A 101 4.68 1.56 5.94
C PHE A 101 4.93 1.06 7.36
N SER A 102 4.10 0.14 7.84
CA SER A 102 4.08 -0.28 9.25
C SER A 102 5.36 -1.03 9.68
N LYS A 103 5.97 -1.80 8.79
CA LYS A 103 7.22 -2.52 9.07
C LYS A 103 8.04 -2.69 7.81
N LEU A 104 9.31 -2.32 7.88
CA LEU A 104 10.32 -2.53 6.84
C LEU A 104 11.61 -2.94 7.54
N SER A 105 11.83 -4.24 7.67
CA SER A 105 12.96 -4.73 8.46
C SER A 105 13.60 -5.97 7.87
N GLN A 106 14.87 -6.16 8.22
CA GLN A 106 15.60 -7.38 7.95
C GLN A 106 16.29 -7.87 9.23
N ASN A 107 16.14 -9.15 9.54
CA ASN A 107 16.87 -9.75 10.66
C ASN A 107 18.33 -10.08 10.27
N SER A 108 19.14 -10.47 11.26
CA SER A 108 20.55 -10.81 11.01
C SER A 108 20.78 -12.03 10.11
N ALA A 109 19.75 -12.87 9.89
CA ALA A 109 19.78 -13.98 8.94
C ALA A 109 19.41 -13.56 7.50
N GLY A 110 19.13 -12.27 7.28
CA GLY A 110 18.72 -11.73 5.99
C GLY A 110 17.25 -11.97 5.66
N THR A 111 16.44 -12.44 6.61
CA THR A 111 14.98 -12.58 6.46
C THR A 111 14.35 -11.21 6.53
N THR A 112 13.53 -10.90 5.53
CA THR A 112 12.79 -9.65 5.41
C THR A 112 11.38 -9.78 5.98
N ASP A 113 10.92 -8.71 6.60
CA ASP A 113 9.56 -8.59 7.10
C ASP A 113 9.02 -7.21 6.69
N THR A 114 8.13 -7.24 5.70
CA THR A 114 7.50 -6.08 5.09
C THR A 114 6.00 -6.10 5.39
N GLN A 115 5.53 -5.05 6.05
CA GLN A 115 4.12 -4.86 6.37
C GLN A 115 3.72 -3.46 5.93
N ILE A 116 2.73 -3.40 5.04
CA ILE A 116 2.08 -2.15 4.63
C ILE A 116 0.61 -2.19 5.04
N SER A 117 0.09 -1.05 5.51
CA SER A 117 -1.31 -0.91 5.91
C SER A 117 -2.03 0.02 4.95
N LEU A 118 -2.92 -0.51 4.11
CA LEU A 118 -3.83 0.27 3.29
C LEU A 118 -4.99 0.76 4.16
N VAL A 119 -4.90 1.99 4.65
CA VAL A 119 -5.93 2.63 5.49
C VAL A 119 -7.19 2.88 4.66
N SER A 120 -7.01 3.39 3.44
CA SER A 120 -8.09 3.59 2.46
C SER A 120 -7.54 3.71 1.05
N GLY A 121 -8.36 3.46 0.05
CA GLY A 121 -8.04 3.54 -1.37
C GLY A 121 -7.74 2.19 -2.01
N LYS A 122 -6.81 2.19 -2.97
CA LYS A 122 -6.49 1.00 -3.79
C LYS A 122 -5.00 0.90 -4.04
N VAL A 123 -4.45 -0.29 -3.86
CA VAL A 123 -3.05 -0.62 -4.14
C VAL A 123 -2.99 -1.78 -5.12
N PHE A 124 -2.17 -1.61 -6.15
CA PHE A 124 -1.72 -2.68 -7.03
C PHE A 124 -0.33 -3.11 -6.59
N ALA A 125 -0.06 -4.40 -6.54
CA ALA A 125 1.19 -4.92 -6.00
C ALA A 125 1.77 -6.02 -6.89
N LYS A 126 3.09 -6.00 -7.07
CA LYS A 126 3.92 -7.04 -7.66
C LYS A 126 4.97 -7.44 -6.64
N VAL A 127 4.71 -8.52 -5.92
CA VAL A 127 5.61 -9.03 -4.88
C VAL A 127 6.49 -10.11 -5.48
N ASN A 128 7.80 -9.96 -5.35
CA ASN A 128 8.76 -10.95 -5.84
C ASN A 128 8.67 -12.25 -5.04
N LYS A 129 9.15 -13.34 -5.63
CA LYS A 129 9.29 -14.61 -4.89
C LYS A 129 10.43 -14.46 -3.88
N ALA A 130 10.07 -14.46 -2.61
CA ALA A 130 11.01 -14.31 -1.51
C ALA A 130 11.45 -15.67 -0.94
N LYS A 131 12.42 -15.71 -0.01
CA LYS A 131 12.82 -16.93 0.73
C LYS A 131 11.67 -17.42 1.61
N LYS A 132 11.68 -18.68 2.05
CA LYS A 132 10.54 -19.27 2.78
C LYS A 132 10.18 -18.48 4.04
N GLU A 133 11.18 -17.88 4.66
CA GLU A 133 11.09 -17.15 5.91
C GLU A 133 10.69 -15.67 5.71
N ASP A 134 10.78 -15.14 4.49
CA ASP A 134 10.44 -13.75 4.19
C ASP A 134 8.93 -13.54 4.21
N ASN A 135 8.49 -12.43 4.81
CA ASN A 135 7.10 -12.06 4.95
C ASN A 135 6.78 -10.77 4.21
N PHE A 136 5.71 -10.80 3.42
CA PHE A 136 5.09 -9.61 2.85
C PHE A 136 3.61 -9.62 3.21
N THR A 137 3.15 -8.62 3.95
CA THR A 137 1.77 -8.53 4.43
C THR A 137 1.15 -7.20 4.06
N VAL A 138 -0.05 -7.25 3.50
CA VAL A 138 -0.91 -6.07 3.31
C VAL A 138 -2.04 -6.13 4.32
N ILE A 139 -2.09 -5.12 5.19
CA ILE A 139 -3.13 -4.96 6.17
C ILE A 139 -4.13 -3.94 5.67
N THR A 140 -5.40 -4.19 5.95
CA THR A 140 -6.50 -3.25 5.72
C THR A 140 -7.26 -3.09 7.04
N PRO A 141 -8.24 -2.17 7.16
CA PRO A 141 -9.09 -2.12 8.34
C PRO A 141 -9.69 -3.49 8.68
N THR A 142 -10.21 -4.22 7.70
CA THR A 142 -11.01 -5.42 7.97
C THR A 142 -10.30 -6.75 7.72
N ALA A 143 -9.14 -6.76 7.07
CA ALA A 143 -8.49 -7.98 6.62
C ALA A 143 -6.95 -7.92 6.67
N ILE A 144 -6.34 -9.09 6.73
CA ILE A 144 -4.90 -9.30 6.53
C ILE A 144 -4.71 -10.16 5.28
N ALA A 145 -3.82 -9.72 4.40
CA ALA A 145 -3.40 -10.45 3.21
C ALA A 145 -1.91 -10.82 3.32
N GLY A 146 -1.63 -12.11 3.52
CA GLY A 146 -0.29 -12.69 3.49
C GLY A 146 0.09 -13.07 2.06
N VAL A 147 1.22 -12.55 1.58
CA VAL A 147 1.54 -12.58 0.15
C VAL A 147 2.92 -13.18 -0.10
N ARG A 148 3.01 -14.00 -1.15
CA ARG A 148 4.27 -14.59 -1.57
C ARG A 148 4.33 -14.71 -3.08
N GLY A 149 5.24 -13.99 -3.74
CA GLY A 149 5.48 -14.13 -5.18
C GLY A 149 4.24 -13.94 -6.04
N THR A 150 3.54 -12.81 -5.87
CA THR A 150 2.17 -12.62 -6.36
C THR A 150 1.96 -11.22 -6.93
N SER A 151 1.19 -11.14 -8.00
CA SER A 151 0.61 -9.90 -8.52
C SER A 151 -0.86 -9.82 -8.12
N PHE A 152 -1.26 -8.78 -7.38
CA PHE A 152 -2.59 -8.69 -6.79
C PHE A 152 -3.01 -7.23 -6.56
N ILE A 153 -4.29 -7.07 -6.23
CA ILE A 153 -4.94 -5.79 -5.98
C ILE A 153 -5.58 -5.88 -4.60
N VAL A 154 -5.41 -4.83 -3.80
CA VAL A 154 -6.13 -4.65 -2.54
C VAL A 154 -6.88 -3.34 -2.61
N GLU A 155 -8.15 -3.36 -2.26
CA GLU A 155 -9.00 -2.18 -2.16
C GLU A 155 -9.64 -2.13 -0.78
N SER A 156 -9.64 -0.96 -0.17
CA SER A 156 -10.38 -0.70 1.06
C SER A 156 -10.98 0.70 0.99
N GLY A 157 -12.29 0.82 1.18
CA GLY A 157 -12.99 2.11 1.09
C GLY A 157 -13.54 2.55 2.44
N ASN A 158 -13.82 3.85 2.59
CA ASN A 158 -14.53 4.36 3.76
C ASN A 158 -15.86 3.61 3.96
N GLY A 159 -15.93 2.78 5.00
CA GLY A 159 -17.12 1.98 5.32
C GLY A 159 -17.42 0.84 4.33
N LYS A 160 -16.43 0.40 3.54
CA LYS A 160 -16.54 -0.78 2.69
C LYS A 160 -15.58 -1.87 3.16
N PRO A 161 -16.01 -3.13 3.20
CA PRO A 161 -15.12 -4.22 3.55
C PRO A 161 -14.01 -4.36 2.51
N SER A 162 -12.86 -4.82 2.97
CA SER A 162 -11.68 -4.93 2.14
C SER A 162 -11.83 -6.05 1.11
N GLN A 163 -11.31 -5.79 -0.09
CA GLN A 163 -11.36 -6.69 -1.23
C GLN A 163 -9.94 -7.00 -1.69
N VAL A 164 -9.72 -8.26 -2.08
CA VAL A 164 -8.48 -8.72 -2.72
C VAL A 164 -8.82 -9.37 -4.06
N LYS A 165 -8.02 -9.08 -5.08
CA LYS A 165 -8.07 -9.74 -6.39
C LYS A 165 -6.67 -10.22 -6.77
N VAL A 166 -6.52 -11.49 -7.11
CA VAL A 166 -5.23 -12.10 -7.47
C VAL A 166 -5.11 -12.21 -8.98
N VAL A 167 -4.05 -11.63 -9.54
CA VAL A 167 -3.75 -11.64 -10.98
C VAL A 167 -2.84 -12.82 -11.34
N ASP A 168 -1.84 -13.08 -10.50
CA ASP A 168 -0.92 -14.20 -10.65
C ASP A 168 -0.30 -14.54 -9.29
N GLY A 169 -0.04 -15.82 -9.01
CA GLY A 169 0.43 -16.27 -7.69
C GLY A 169 -0.72 -16.63 -6.74
N ALA A 170 -0.51 -16.41 -5.44
CA ALA A 170 -1.48 -16.74 -4.40
C ALA A 170 -1.41 -15.78 -3.19
N VAL A 171 -2.58 -15.49 -2.60
CA VAL A 171 -2.73 -14.65 -1.40
C VAL A 171 -3.46 -15.42 -0.32
N ALA A 172 -2.86 -15.54 0.87
CA ALA A 172 -3.58 -15.94 2.07
C ALA A 172 -4.40 -14.74 2.57
N PHE A 173 -5.71 -14.91 2.75
CA PHE A 173 -6.63 -13.83 3.08
C PHE A 173 -7.49 -14.20 4.29
N ALA A 174 -7.41 -13.40 5.35
CA ALA A 174 -8.09 -13.63 6.62
C ALA A 174 -8.78 -12.36 7.14
N PRO A 175 -9.88 -12.50 7.90
CA PRO A 175 -10.45 -11.41 8.68
C PRO A 175 -9.45 -10.84 9.69
N ARG A 176 -9.53 -9.54 9.95
CA ARG A 176 -8.66 -8.85 10.91
C ARG A 176 -9.40 -8.56 12.22
N VAL A 177 -8.71 -8.76 13.33
CA VAL A 177 -9.15 -8.31 14.67
C VAL A 177 -8.03 -7.48 15.29
N PRO A 178 -8.02 -6.14 15.12
CA PRO A 178 -6.90 -5.28 15.50
C PRO A 178 -6.52 -5.36 16.98
N ALA A 179 -7.50 -5.61 17.87
CA ALA A 179 -7.25 -5.81 19.28
C ALA A 179 -6.23 -6.94 19.57
N LEU A 180 -6.14 -7.98 18.75
CA LEU A 180 -5.19 -9.07 18.95
C LEU A 180 -3.75 -8.72 18.52
N GLU A 181 -3.58 -7.76 17.62
CA GLU A 181 -2.27 -7.42 17.04
C GLU A 181 -1.35 -6.69 18.02
N LYS A 182 -1.93 -6.05 19.03
CA LYS A 182 -1.20 -5.33 20.08
C LYS A 182 -0.81 -6.22 21.26
N LEU A 183 -1.22 -7.49 21.25
CA LEU A 183 -0.93 -8.45 22.32
C LEU A 183 0.33 -9.27 22.04
N SER A 184 1.04 -9.61 23.11
CA SER A 184 2.13 -10.58 23.06
C SER A 184 1.60 -12.01 22.91
N ALA A 185 2.47 -12.91 22.44
CA ALA A 185 2.12 -14.33 22.34
C ALA A 185 1.80 -14.93 23.72
N GLU A 186 2.46 -14.47 24.79
CA GLU A 186 2.20 -14.89 26.17
C GLU A 186 0.82 -14.44 26.64
N GLU A 187 0.41 -13.20 26.32
CA GLU A 187 -0.91 -12.68 26.67
C GLU A 187 -2.03 -13.46 25.98
N ILE A 188 -1.87 -13.77 24.69
CA ILE A 188 -2.84 -14.58 23.94
C ILE A 188 -2.88 -16.00 24.49
N ASN A 189 -1.73 -16.64 24.69
CA ASN A 189 -1.67 -18.02 25.19
C ASN A 189 -2.14 -18.16 26.65
N GLY A 190 -2.02 -17.10 27.45
CA GLY A 190 -2.49 -17.03 28.83
C GLY A 190 -4.02 -16.96 28.96
N ASN A 191 -4.75 -16.70 27.88
CA ASN A 191 -6.21 -16.61 27.86
C ASN A 191 -6.81 -17.58 26.83
N ALA A 192 -7.57 -18.57 27.31
CA ALA A 192 -8.14 -19.61 26.47
C ALA A 192 -9.07 -19.07 25.37
N ASP A 193 -9.80 -17.98 25.62
CA ASP A 193 -10.74 -17.42 24.64
C ASP A 193 -10.05 -16.53 23.60
N LEU A 194 -8.99 -15.81 23.98
CA LEU A 194 -8.12 -15.12 23.02
C LEU A 194 -7.42 -16.10 22.09
N LYS A 195 -6.90 -17.20 22.64
CA LYS A 195 -6.29 -18.28 21.87
C LYS A 195 -7.28 -18.91 20.89
N LYS A 196 -8.50 -19.25 21.35
CA LYS A 196 -9.56 -19.75 20.47
C LYS A 196 -9.89 -18.75 19.36
N LEU A 197 -9.94 -17.46 19.67
CA LEU A 197 -10.23 -16.43 18.67
C LEU A 197 -9.13 -16.36 17.61
N GLN A 198 -7.86 -16.40 18.02
CA GLN A 198 -6.72 -16.47 17.09
C GLN A 198 -6.79 -17.73 16.21
N GLU A 199 -7.08 -18.89 16.80
CA GLU A 199 -7.25 -20.15 16.07
C GLU A 199 -8.43 -20.10 15.09
N SER A 200 -9.56 -19.50 15.49
CA SER A 200 -10.72 -19.31 14.62
C SER A 200 -10.41 -18.41 13.42
N ILE A 201 -9.59 -17.35 13.58
CA ILE A 201 -9.14 -16.52 12.46
C ILE A 201 -8.31 -17.36 11.49
N ALA A 202 -7.36 -18.15 11.98
CA ALA A 202 -6.54 -19.03 11.14
C ALA A 202 -7.39 -20.10 10.42
N ASN A 203 -8.41 -20.64 11.08
CA ASN A 203 -9.30 -21.66 10.50
C ASN A 203 -10.21 -21.13 9.38
N VAL A 204 -10.50 -19.83 9.37
CA VAL A 204 -11.31 -19.19 8.32
C VAL A 204 -10.47 -18.53 7.23
N GLU A 205 -9.14 -18.52 7.37
CA GLU A 205 -8.24 -18.08 6.30
C GLU A 205 -8.49 -18.87 5.02
N VAL A 206 -8.43 -18.18 3.88
CA VAL A 206 -8.51 -18.80 2.56
C VAL A 206 -7.31 -18.41 1.72
N VAL A 207 -6.85 -19.33 0.87
CA VAL A 207 -5.84 -19.03 -0.14
C VAL A 207 -6.57 -18.71 -1.45
N LEU A 208 -6.35 -17.51 -1.96
CA LEU A 208 -6.82 -17.05 -3.25
C LEU A 208 -5.73 -17.29 -4.30
N GLU A 209 -6.07 -17.96 -5.39
CA GLU A 209 -5.18 -18.22 -6.52
C GLU A 209 -5.42 -17.26 -7.68
N LYS A 210 -4.65 -17.41 -8.76
CA LYS A 210 -4.81 -16.68 -10.02
C LYS A 210 -6.27 -16.55 -10.47
N ASN A 211 -6.67 -15.32 -10.81
CA ASN A 211 -8.02 -14.92 -11.23
C ASN A 211 -9.11 -15.12 -10.17
N GLN A 212 -8.74 -15.37 -8.91
CA GLN A 212 -9.66 -15.40 -7.79
C GLN A 212 -9.59 -14.11 -6.98
N GLY A 213 -10.69 -13.80 -6.32
CA GLY A 213 -10.80 -12.68 -5.41
C GLY A 213 -11.75 -12.99 -4.28
N SER A 214 -11.69 -12.16 -3.25
CA SER A 214 -12.60 -12.23 -2.12
C SER A 214 -12.88 -10.86 -1.56
N THR A 215 -13.99 -10.74 -0.83
CA THR A 215 -14.40 -9.51 -0.14
C THR A 215 -15.07 -9.92 1.15
N LEU A 216 -14.69 -9.28 2.25
CA LEU A 216 -15.32 -9.53 3.54
C LEU A 216 -16.71 -8.90 3.61
N SER A 217 -17.49 -9.23 4.63
CA SER A 217 -18.78 -8.57 4.86
C SER A 217 -18.63 -7.32 5.73
N LYS A 218 -19.72 -6.54 5.84
CA LYS A 218 -19.81 -5.39 6.75
C LYS A 218 -19.58 -5.75 8.22
N LYS A 219 -19.78 -7.01 8.62
CA LYS A 219 -19.54 -7.41 10.03
C LYS A 219 -18.07 -7.36 10.40
N SER A 220 -17.18 -7.61 9.45
CA SER A 220 -15.73 -7.45 9.64
C SER A 220 -15.34 -5.99 9.87
N GLU A 221 -16.16 -5.03 9.40
CA GLU A 221 -15.99 -3.61 9.71
C GLU A 221 -16.30 -3.29 11.18
N GLU A 222 -17.29 -3.93 11.79
CA GLU A 222 -17.57 -3.73 13.23
C GLU A 222 -16.39 -4.20 14.09
N LEU A 223 -15.80 -5.35 13.75
CA LEU A 223 -14.62 -5.88 14.45
C LEU A 223 -13.39 -4.99 14.26
N SER A 224 -13.21 -4.42 13.08
CA SER A 224 -12.06 -3.55 12.78
C SER A 224 -11.99 -2.28 13.62
N LYS A 225 -13.12 -1.83 14.19
CA LYS A 225 -13.18 -0.60 15.00
C LYS A 225 -12.72 -0.83 16.44
N ILE A 226 -12.50 -2.08 16.84
CA ILE A 226 -12.14 -2.45 18.21
C ILE A 226 -10.62 -2.63 18.27
N GLU A 227 -9.92 -1.60 18.73
CA GLU A 227 -8.45 -1.62 18.86
C GLU A 227 -7.95 -2.14 20.20
N LYS A 228 -8.80 -2.15 21.22
CA LYS A 228 -8.45 -2.52 22.60
C LYS A 228 -9.19 -3.78 23.00
N VAL A 229 -8.47 -4.72 23.59
CA VAL A 229 -9.00 -6.03 23.97
C VAL A 229 -10.06 -5.91 25.05
N GLU A 230 -9.94 -4.92 25.94
CA GLU A 230 -10.93 -4.67 27.01
C GLU A 230 -12.31 -4.27 26.46
N SER A 231 -12.34 -3.70 25.25
CA SER A 231 -13.58 -3.34 24.56
C SER A 231 -14.11 -4.44 23.63
N LEU A 232 -13.41 -5.58 23.53
CA LEU A 232 -13.78 -6.68 22.66
C LEU A 232 -14.67 -7.69 23.38
N ASP A 233 -15.92 -7.81 22.95
CA ASP A 233 -16.76 -8.95 23.32
C ASP A 233 -16.25 -10.20 22.58
N LEU A 234 -15.45 -11.03 23.27
CA LEU A 234 -14.83 -12.23 22.71
C LEU A 234 -15.84 -13.23 22.16
N ASN A 235 -16.99 -13.40 22.82
CA ASN A 235 -18.02 -14.34 22.38
C ASN A 235 -18.69 -13.85 21.10
N LYS A 236 -18.97 -12.55 21.00
CA LYS A 236 -19.48 -11.93 19.76
C LYS A 236 -18.42 -11.99 18.66
N ALA A 237 -17.16 -11.72 18.97
CA ALA A 237 -16.05 -11.74 18.03
C ALA A 237 -15.85 -13.14 17.43
N LEU A 238 -15.77 -14.17 18.27
CA LEU A 238 -15.68 -15.59 17.86
C LEU A 238 -16.78 -15.96 16.86
N LYS A 239 -18.05 -15.72 17.24
CA LYS A 239 -19.22 -16.01 16.38
C LYS A 239 -19.21 -15.21 15.08
N THR A 240 -18.60 -14.03 15.07
CA THR A 240 -18.50 -13.19 13.89
C THR A 240 -17.42 -13.73 12.96
N VAL A 241 -16.22 -13.99 13.47
CA VAL A 241 -15.10 -14.57 12.70
C VAL A 241 -15.50 -15.90 12.05
N GLU A 242 -16.12 -16.82 12.80
CA GLU A 242 -16.59 -18.11 12.27
C GLU A 242 -17.57 -17.97 11.08
N LYS A 243 -18.33 -16.88 11.05
CA LYS A 243 -19.31 -16.58 9.99
C LYS A 243 -18.72 -15.75 8.85
N GLU A 244 -17.55 -15.14 9.05
CA GLU A 244 -16.86 -14.28 8.10
C GLU A 244 -15.75 -15.03 7.34
N LYS A 245 -15.94 -16.33 7.10
CA LYS A 245 -15.07 -17.06 6.19
C LYS A 245 -15.09 -16.39 4.80
N PRO A 246 -13.97 -15.87 4.30
CA PRO A 246 -13.96 -15.17 3.03
C PRO A 246 -14.41 -16.09 1.90
N VAL A 247 -15.31 -15.59 1.05
CA VAL A 247 -15.84 -16.35 -0.08
C VAL A 247 -14.88 -16.21 -1.25
N VAL A 248 -14.40 -17.34 -1.78
CA VAL A 248 -13.58 -17.36 -2.99
C VAL A 248 -14.50 -17.23 -4.21
N ALA A 249 -14.27 -16.20 -5.02
CA ALA A 249 -15.01 -15.94 -6.25
C ALA A 249 -14.05 -15.58 -7.38
N SER A 250 -14.57 -15.50 -8.62
CA SER A 250 -13.77 -14.92 -9.71
C SER A 250 -13.46 -13.45 -9.42
N ALA A 251 -12.21 -13.06 -9.60
CA ALA A 251 -11.73 -11.70 -9.39
C ALA A 251 -12.42 -10.66 -10.29
N ASN A 252 -12.91 -11.10 -11.47
CA ASN A 252 -13.44 -10.22 -12.52
C ASN A 252 -12.52 -9.00 -12.78
N LEU A 253 -11.24 -9.27 -13.02
CA LEU A 253 -10.24 -8.23 -13.29
C LEU A 253 -10.63 -7.42 -14.53
N THR A 254 -10.56 -6.10 -14.41
CA THR A 254 -10.73 -5.20 -15.56
C THR A 254 -9.41 -5.08 -16.31
N LYS A 255 -9.44 -4.65 -17.57
CA LYS A 255 -8.21 -4.41 -18.34
C LYS A 255 -7.43 -3.21 -17.87
N ASN A 256 -8.11 -2.21 -17.30
CA ASN A 256 -7.41 -1.11 -16.63
C ASN A 256 -6.65 -1.65 -15.40
N GLU A 257 -7.28 -2.51 -14.60
CA GLU A 257 -6.60 -3.15 -13.45
C GLU A 257 -5.37 -3.98 -13.88
N GLU A 258 -5.49 -4.75 -14.97
CA GLU A 258 -4.34 -5.48 -15.55
C GLU A 258 -3.24 -4.54 -16.05
N GLN A 259 -3.63 -3.44 -16.70
CA GLN A 259 -2.69 -2.44 -17.21
C GLN A 259 -1.95 -1.73 -16.08
N GLU A 260 -2.67 -1.34 -15.02
CA GLU A 260 -2.08 -0.68 -13.85
C GLU A 260 -1.02 -1.58 -13.21
N ILE A 261 -1.28 -2.88 -13.05
CA ILE A 261 -0.26 -3.85 -12.60
C ILE A 261 0.88 -3.94 -13.59
N LYS A 262 0.61 -4.16 -14.89
CA LYS A 262 1.66 -4.36 -15.90
C LYS A 262 2.61 -3.17 -15.98
N THR A 263 2.09 -1.96 -15.82
CA THR A 263 2.81 -0.70 -15.97
C THR A 263 3.36 -0.12 -14.66
N ILE A 264 3.27 -0.83 -13.52
CA ILE A 264 3.98 -0.44 -12.29
C ILE A 264 5.46 -0.20 -12.62
N VAL A 265 5.95 0.97 -12.24
CA VAL A 265 7.35 1.35 -12.41
C VAL A 265 8.21 0.57 -11.46
N THR A 266 9.31 0.07 -11.99
CA THR A 266 10.43 -0.46 -11.23
C THR A 266 11.72 0.03 -11.84
N ILE A 267 12.75 0.13 -11.01
CA ILE A 267 14.14 0.35 -11.41
C ILE A 267 14.94 -0.91 -11.09
N ASP A 268 16.14 -1.01 -11.65
CA ASP A 268 17.04 -2.08 -11.27
C ASP A 268 17.50 -1.90 -9.81
N LYS A 269 17.90 -3.01 -9.20
CA LYS A 269 18.24 -3.04 -7.78
C LYS A 269 19.44 -2.15 -7.45
N GLU A 270 20.43 -2.07 -8.34
CA GLU A 270 21.63 -1.26 -8.09
C GLU A 270 21.26 0.23 -8.03
N THR A 271 20.44 0.70 -8.96
CA THR A 271 19.91 2.07 -8.96
C THR A 271 19.08 2.34 -7.69
N ALA A 272 18.21 1.40 -7.28
CA ALA A 272 17.43 1.55 -6.04
C ALA A 272 18.34 1.67 -4.80
N ASP A 273 19.33 0.80 -4.68
CA ASP A 273 20.28 0.80 -3.57
C ASP A 273 21.14 2.08 -3.55
N GLN A 274 21.51 2.61 -4.73
CA GLN A 274 22.24 3.87 -4.85
C GLN A 274 21.39 5.06 -4.37
N ILE A 275 20.12 5.13 -4.77
CA ILE A 275 19.21 6.22 -4.36
C ILE A 275 19.02 6.22 -2.84
N VAL A 276 18.79 5.05 -2.22
CA VAL A 276 18.62 4.95 -0.77
C VAL A 276 19.88 5.45 -0.05
N LYS A 277 21.07 5.02 -0.48
CA LYS A 277 22.35 5.48 0.10
C LYS A 277 22.55 7.00 -0.04
N LEU A 278 22.21 7.57 -1.19
CA LEU A 278 22.33 9.01 -1.43
C LEU A 278 21.43 9.80 -0.46
N ASN A 279 20.21 9.35 -0.21
CA ASN A 279 19.30 10.01 0.73
C ASN A 279 19.79 9.94 2.18
N ASP A 280 20.28 8.78 2.62
CA ASP A 280 20.81 8.63 3.98
C ASP A 280 22.04 9.54 4.20
N SER A 281 22.86 9.76 3.16
CA SER A 281 24.03 10.66 3.23
C SER A 281 23.68 12.16 3.18
N ALA A 282 22.51 12.51 2.66
CA ALA A 282 22.05 13.89 2.52
C ALA A 282 21.52 14.49 3.85
N GLN A 283 21.17 13.64 4.84
CA GLN A 283 20.69 14.10 6.14
C GLN A 283 21.80 14.55 7.11
N THR A 284 23.09 14.33 6.79
CA THR A 284 24.20 14.62 7.71
C THR A 284 24.86 16.00 7.55
N ASP A 285 24.63 16.77 6.47
CA ASP A 285 25.30 18.07 6.29
C ASP A 285 24.36 19.14 5.72
N LYS A 286 24.18 20.25 6.47
CA LYS A 286 23.68 21.52 5.93
C LYS A 286 24.76 22.13 5.04
N LEU A 287 24.74 21.80 3.75
CA LEU A 287 25.19 22.58 2.58
C LEU A 287 25.70 21.58 1.53
N ASP A 288 25.11 21.61 0.34
CA ASP A 288 25.82 21.44 -0.94
C ASP A 288 24.79 21.56 -2.07
N GLU A 289 24.51 22.79 -2.49
CA GLU A 289 23.64 23.06 -3.65
C GLU A 289 24.10 22.28 -4.90
N ILE A 290 25.41 21.98 -5.01
CA ILE A 290 26.00 21.16 -6.05
C ILE A 290 25.54 19.70 -5.97
N LYS A 291 25.48 19.09 -4.77
CA LYS A 291 24.95 17.72 -4.59
C LYS A 291 23.46 17.67 -4.92
N LYS A 292 22.71 18.71 -4.54
CA LYS A 292 21.29 18.81 -4.89
C LYS A 292 21.08 18.89 -6.40
N GLN A 293 21.87 19.71 -7.10
CA GLN A 293 21.81 19.82 -8.57
C GLN A 293 22.18 18.51 -9.27
N GLU A 294 23.21 17.80 -8.81
CA GLU A 294 23.60 16.51 -9.38
C GLU A 294 22.51 15.44 -9.14
N ASN A 295 21.95 15.37 -7.94
CA ASN A 295 20.83 14.48 -7.63
C ASN A 295 19.58 14.81 -8.47
N ASP A 296 19.25 16.09 -8.66
CA ASP A 296 18.13 16.52 -9.52
C ASP A 296 18.34 16.10 -10.98
N LYS A 297 19.57 16.18 -11.49
CA LYS A 297 19.93 15.75 -12.85
C LYS A 297 19.82 14.24 -13.01
N GLN A 298 20.29 13.47 -12.03
CA GLN A 298 20.13 12.01 -12.00
C GLN A 298 18.66 11.61 -11.93
N ARG A 299 17.85 12.32 -11.12
CA ARG A 299 16.40 12.14 -11.04
C ARG A 299 15.74 12.33 -12.40
N GLN A 300 16.03 13.44 -13.09
CA GLN A 300 15.46 13.70 -14.42
C GLN A 300 15.84 12.64 -15.46
N ALA A 301 17.09 12.15 -15.43
CA ALA A 301 17.51 11.08 -16.33
C ALA A 301 16.70 9.79 -16.09
N LEU A 302 16.51 9.44 -14.81
CA LEU A 302 15.76 8.25 -14.40
C LEU A 302 14.26 8.39 -14.70
N GLU A 303 13.64 9.55 -14.45
CA GLU A 303 12.24 9.84 -14.83
C GLU A 303 12.01 9.63 -16.33
N ASN A 304 12.93 10.13 -17.17
CA ASN A 304 12.84 9.98 -18.62
C ASN A 304 13.01 8.51 -19.06
N GLU A 305 13.90 7.76 -18.44
CA GLU A 305 14.07 6.33 -18.73
C GLU A 305 12.83 5.53 -18.33
N VAL A 306 12.30 5.78 -17.12
CA VAL A 306 11.09 5.18 -16.59
C VAL A 306 9.90 5.48 -17.49
N ALA A 307 9.71 6.74 -17.90
CA ALA A 307 8.60 7.15 -18.76
C ALA A 307 8.63 6.40 -20.11
N LYS A 308 9.82 6.25 -20.72
CA LYS A 308 9.98 5.47 -21.96
C LYS A 308 9.62 3.99 -21.77
N LYS A 309 10.04 3.38 -20.66
CA LYS A 309 9.70 1.98 -20.34
C LYS A 309 8.20 1.79 -20.12
N GLN A 310 7.56 2.71 -19.38
CA GLN A 310 6.11 2.69 -19.17
C GLN A 310 5.35 2.82 -20.49
N GLU A 311 5.77 3.74 -21.35
CA GLU A 311 5.15 3.93 -22.67
C GLU A 311 5.28 2.66 -23.52
N ALA A 312 6.44 2.00 -23.49
CA ALA A 312 6.65 0.74 -24.19
C ALA A 312 5.76 -0.41 -23.66
N GLU A 313 5.66 -0.58 -22.34
CA GLU A 313 4.79 -1.60 -21.72
C GLU A 313 3.31 -1.31 -21.96
N LYS A 314 2.91 -0.04 -21.91
CA LYS A 314 1.56 0.39 -22.29
C LYS A 314 1.25 0.03 -23.74
N LYS A 315 2.11 0.41 -24.69
CA LYS A 315 1.94 0.09 -26.11
C LYS A 315 1.84 -1.41 -26.34
N LYS A 316 2.72 -2.19 -25.70
CA LYS A 316 2.69 -3.65 -25.77
C LYS A 316 1.36 -4.21 -25.25
N PHE A 317 0.86 -3.70 -24.12
CA PHE A 317 -0.44 -4.10 -23.59
C PHE A 317 -1.59 -3.76 -24.54
N GLU A 318 -1.62 -2.53 -25.05
CA GLU A 318 -2.66 -2.08 -25.99
C GLU A 318 -2.64 -2.89 -27.30
N GLN A 319 -1.46 -3.27 -27.78
CA GLN A 319 -1.31 -4.19 -28.92
C GLN A 319 -1.94 -5.56 -28.61
N THR A 320 -1.75 -6.11 -27.40
CA THR A 320 -2.39 -7.40 -27.03
C THR A 320 -3.92 -7.32 -27.01
N LEU A 321 -4.49 -6.19 -26.60
CA LEU A 321 -5.94 -5.98 -26.61
C LEU A 321 -6.52 -5.94 -28.03
N ALA A 322 -5.73 -5.46 -28.99
CA ALA A 322 -6.13 -5.36 -30.39
C ALA A 322 -5.95 -6.68 -31.16
N SER A 323 -4.95 -7.50 -30.80
CA SER A 323 -4.66 -8.77 -31.50
C SER A 323 -5.58 -9.91 -31.08
N GLU A 324 -6.02 -9.94 -29.82
CA GLU A 324 -6.89 -10.99 -29.27
C GLU A 324 -8.11 -10.37 -28.56
N PRO A 325 -9.03 -9.75 -29.31
CA PRO A 325 -10.16 -9.04 -28.72
C PRO A 325 -11.16 -10.01 -28.09
N LYS A 326 -11.55 -9.74 -26.84
CA LYS A 326 -12.70 -10.38 -26.18
C LYS A 326 -14.01 -9.99 -26.86
N GLU A 327 -14.88 -10.94 -27.14
CA GLU A 327 -16.24 -10.66 -27.62
C GLU A 327 -17.12 -10.07 -26.50
N PHE A 328 -17.92 -9.05 -26.84
CA PHE A 328 -18.87 -8.42 -25.93
C PHE A 328 -20.30 -8.59 -26.43
N LYS A 329 -21.23 -8.81 -25.50
CA LYS A 329 -22.66 -8.93 -25.81
C LYS A 329 -23.40 -7.61 -25.63
N SER A 330 -22.81 -6.69 -24.85
CA SER A 330 -23.41 -5.40 -24.52
C SER A 330 -22.37 -4.32 -24.25
N LYS A 331 -22.77 -3.05 -24.42
CA LYS A 331 -22.03 -1.86 -23.96
C LYS A 331 -21.68 -1.94 -22.48
N LYS A 332 -22.56 -2.53 -21.66
CA LYS A 332 -22.30 -2.75 -20.24
C LYS A 332 -21.12 -3.69 -20.01
N ASP A 333 -20.93 -4.70 -20.86
CA ASP A 333 -19.76 -5.57 -20.77
C ASP A 333 -18.47 -4.81 -21.09
N ILE A 334 -18.51 -3.90 -22.07
CA ILE A 334 -17.39 -3.01 -22.41
C ILE A 334 -17.06 -2.10 -21.22
N VAL A 335 -18.07 -1.45 -20.63
CA VAL A 335 -17.90 -0.60 -19.44
C VAL A 335 -17.35 -1.41 -18.27
N ASN A 336 -17.84 -2.62 -18.02
CA ASN A 336 -17.31 -3.45 -16.93
C ASN A 336 -15.87 -3.88 -17.17
N TYR A 337 -15.49 -4.10 -18.43
CA TYR A 337 -14.18 -4.62 -18.79
C TYR A 337 -13.10 -3.55 -18.91
N TYR A 338 -13.42 -2.38 -19.46
CA TYR A 338 -12.49 -1.25 -19.63
C TYR A 338 -12.73 -0.09 -18.66
N GLU A 339 -13.77 -0.15 -17.83
CA GLU A 339 -14.22 0.92 -16.92
C GLU A 339 -14.56 2.24 -17.62
N ARG A 340 -14.70 2.20 -18.96
CA ARG A 340 -15.01 3.34 -19.82
C ARG A 340 -15.68 2.86 -21.09
N ILE A 341 -16.38 3.79 -21.72
CA ILE A 341 -16.92 3.65 -23.06
C ILE A 341 -17.07 5.05 -23.64
N GLU A 342 -16.60 5.26 -24.86
CA GLU A 342 -16.66 6.53 -25.54
C GLU A 342 -17.72 6.49 -26.66
N LYS A 343 -18.32 7.65 -26.95
CA LYS A 343 -19.07 7.87 -28.19
C LYS A 343 -18.22 8.72 -29.12
N ILE A 344 -17.89 8.18 -30.27
CA ILE A 344 -17.07 8.81 -31.30
C ILE A 344 -18.01 9.24 -32.42
N VAL A 345 -18.14 10.54 -32.63
CA VAL A 345 -18.89 11.15 -33.74
C VAL A 345 -17.93 11.32 -34.90
N LEU A 346 -18.29 10.80 -36.07
CA LEU A 346 -17.51 10.91 -37.29
C LEU A 346 -17.99 12.11 -38.11
N VAL A 347 -17.12 12.66 -38.95
CA VAL A 347 -17.45 13.82 -39.83
C VAL A 347 -18.62 13.55 -40.79
N ASP A 348 -18.93 12.27 -41.06
CA ASP A 348 -20.09 11.87 -41.87
C ASP A 348 -21.40 11.78 -41.06
N GLY A 349 -21.38 12.18 -39.79
CA GLY A 349 -22.49 12.14 -38.85
C GLY A 349 -22.76 10.77 -38.23
N LYS A 350 -22.03 9.71 -38.62
CA LYS A 350 -22.17 8.39 -37.98
C LYS A 350 -21.52 8.39 -36.60
N THR A 351 -21.97 7.48 -35.75
CA THR A 351 -21.41 7.31 -34.41
C THR A 351 -20.87 5.91 -34.19
N VAL A 352 -19.68 5.82 -33.61
CA VAL A 352 -19.12 4.57 -33.10
C VAL A 352 -19.12 4.61 -31.57
N ILE A 353 -19.63 3.56 -30.94
CA ILE A 353 -19.64 3.44 -29.48
C ILE A 353 -18.76 2.25 -29.10
N GLY A 354 -17.79 2.47 -28.24
CA GLY A 354 -16.84 1.45 -27.80
C GLY A 354 -15.74 2.06 -26.93
N ALA A 355 -14.83 1.21 -26.44
CA ALA A 355 -13.68 1.67 -25.67
C ALA A 355 -12.49 1.99 -26.60
N ILE A 356 -11.91 3.18 -26.53
CA ILE A 356 -10.70 3.54 -27.26
C ILE A 356 -9.50 2.85 -26.59
N ILE A 357 -9.02 1.74 -27.14
CA ILE A 357 -7.95 0.93 -26.55
C ILE A 357 -6.54 1.37 -26.94
N ASN A 358 -6.39 2.10 -28.05
CA ASN A 358 -5.11 2.67 -28.48
C ASN A 358 -5.37 3.86 -29.42
N GLN A 359 -4.42 4.80 -29.48
CA GLN A 359 -4.38 5.90 -30.42
C GLN A 359 -2.96 6.05 -30.97
N GLU A 360 -2.72 5.58 -32.20
CA GLU A 360 -1.40 5.60 -32.82
C GLU A 360 -1.50 5.80 -34.32
N ASN A 361 -0.49 6.45 -34.91
CA ASN A 361 -0.36 6.67 -36.36
C ASN A 361 -1.59 7.34 -36.99
N GLY A 362 -2.19 8.31 -36.29
CA GLY A 362 -3.40 9.01 -36.76
C GLY A 362 -4.67 8.15 -36.72
N GLN A 363 -4.67 7.00 -36.04
CA GLN A 363 -5.84 6.13 -35.94
C GLN A 363 -6.27 5.90 -34.49
N LEU A 364 -7.58 5.88 -34.26
CA LEU A 364 -8.19 5.32 -33.05
C LEU A 364 -8.45 3.82 -33.26
N ILE A 365 -7.97 3.01 -32.32
CA ILE A 365 -8.35 1.61 -32.21
C ILE A 365 -9.44 1.50 -31.15
N VAL A 366 -10.64 1.11 -31.57
CA VAL A 366 -11.84 1.13 -30.75
C VAL A 366 -12.40 -0.28 -30.63
N HIS A 367 -12.56 -0.76 -29.40
CA HIS A 367 -13.21 -2.03 -29.13
C HIS A 367 -14.72 -1.81 -28.95
N THR A 368 -15.50 -2.28 -29.92
CA THR A 368 -16.96 -2.18 -29.96
C THR A 368 -17.63 -3.53 -29.66
N GLU A 369 -18.96 -3.56 -29.52
CA GLU A 369 -19.72 -4.82 -29.38
C GLU A 369 -19.51 -5.76 -30.58
N ASN A 370 -19.16 -5.21 -31.75
CA ASN A 370 -18.91 -5.94 -32.98
C ASN A 370 -17.41 -6.17 -33.25
N GLY A 371 -16.58 -6.10 -32.21
CA GLY A 371 -15.13 -6.27 -32.29
C GLY A 371 -14.37 -4.95 -32.52
N ILE A 372 -13.10 -5.09 -32.95
CA ILE A 372 -12.18 -3.96 -33.13
C ILE A 372 -12.51 -3.17 -34.39
N LYS A 373 -12.67 -1.85 -34.24
CA LYS A 373 -12.71 -0.88 -35.34
C LYS A 373 -11.47 0.00 -35.33
N ARG A 374 -10.92 0.26 -36.51
CA ARG A 374 -9.86 1.25 -36.72
C ARG A 374 -10.48 2.46 -37.41
N ILE A 375 -10.37 3.62 -36.79
CA ILE A 375 -10.98 4.87 -37.26
C ILE A 375 -9.83 5.86 -37.50
N ASP A 376 -9.75 6.39 -38.70
CA ASP A 376 -8.83 7.50 -38.98
C ASP A 376 -9.25 8.74 -38.18
N MET A 377 -8.31 9.37 -37.49
CA MET A 377 -8.58 10.57 -36.68
C MET A 377 -9.05 11.74 -37.53
N ASP A 378 -8.65 11.82 -38.80
CA ASP A 378 -9.15 12.85 -39.72
C ASP A 378 -10.65 12.69 -40.00
N ASN A 379 -11.19 11.49 -39.74
CA ASN A 379 -12.62 11.19 -39.85
C ASN A 379 -13.39 11.37 -38.53
N VAL A 380 -12.74 11.81 -37.44
CA VAL A 380 -13.37 12.00 -36.13
C VAL A 380 -13.72 13.47 -35.94
N GLU A 381 -15.00 13.75 -35.72
CA GLU A 381 -15.50 15.09 -35.41
C GLU A 381 -15.43 15.36 -33.90
N GLU A 382 -15.88 14.41 -33.07
CA GLU A 382 -15.94 14.57 -31.62
C GLU A 382 -15.77 13.22 -30.90
N VAL A 383 -15.09 13.22 -29.75
CA VAL A 383 -15.09 12.08 -28.82
C VAL A 383 -15.70 12.51 -27.49
N VAL A 384 -16.79 11.84 -27.11
CA VAL A 384 -17.49 12.05 -25.85
C VAL A 384 -17.05 10.98 -24.85
N TYR A 385 -16.26 11.41 -23.84
CA TYR A 385 -15.59 10.52 -22.88
C TYR A 385 -16.43 10.12 -21.66
N ASP A 386 -17.54 10.82 -21.38
CA ASP A 386 -18.32 10.66 -20.15
C ASP A 386 -19.69 10.00 -20.36
N LEU A 387 -19.70 8.81 -20.97
CA LEU A 387 -20.88 7.94 -20.95
C LEU A 387 -21.00 7.13 -19.63
N GLN A 388 -20.20 7.45 -18.61
CA GLN A 388 -20.00 6.66 -17.39
C GLN A 388 -21.20 6.59 -16.43
N GLN A 389 -22.38 7.07 -16.80
CA GLN A 389 -23.57 6.81 -15.99
C GLN A 389 -23.93 5.32 -16.09
N LYS A 390 -23.47 4.53 -15.11
CA LYS A 390 -23.90 3.15 -14.83
C LYS A 390 -25.43 2.94 -14.83
N SER A 391 -26.21 4.03 -14.78
CA SER A 391 -27.67 4.05 -14.84
C SER A 391 -28.27 4.22 -16.24
N LYS A 392 -27.47 4.49 -17.29
CA LYS A 392 -27.96 4.72 -18.67
C LYS A 392 -27.76 3.52 -19.62
N PHE A 393 -27.12 2.43 -19.18
CA PHE A 393 -26.89 1.22 -19.98
C PHE A 393 -27.19 -0.07 -19.19
#